data_AF-A0A8K0HBE0-F1
#
_entry.id   AF-A0A8K0HBE0-F1
#
_cell.length_a   1.000
_cell.length_b   1.000
_cell.length_c   1.000
_cell.angle_alpha   90.00
_cell.angle_beta   90.00
_cell.angle_gamma   90.00
#
_symmetry.space_group_name_H-M   'P 1'
#
loop_
_entity.id
_entity.type
_entity.pdbx_description
1 polymer ?
#
loop_
_entity_poly.entity_id
_entity_poly.type
_entity_poly.pdbx_seq_one_letter_code
_entity_poly.pdbx_strand_id
1 'polypeptide(L)' 'MGGGMEANKNRFIEEWGSARENLEHNFRWTRRNFFLVGLFGIAIPVLVYRGVVSGSWNMFYVNDMLSSYSDIS' A
#
# COMPACT_ATOMS: atom_id res chain seq x y z
N MET A 1 -2.37 3.53 36.81
CA MET A 1 -3.04 2.26 36.45
C MET A 1 -1.96 1.24 36.12
N GLY A 2 -1.92 0.10 36.82
CA GLY A 2 -1.18 -1.12 36.43
C GLY A 2 0.33 -1.03 36.23
N GLY A 3 1.11 -0.64 37.26
CA GLY A 3 2.56 -0.85 37.26
C GLY A 3 2.87 -2.31 37.57
N GLY A 4 3.46 -3.06 36.64
CA GLY A 4 3.73 -4.47 36.88
C GLY A 4 4.31 -5.32 35.74
N MET A 5 4.79 -4.72 34.64
CA MET A 5 5.54 -5.47 33.62
C MET A 5 6.73 -4.63 33.17
N GLU A 6 7.82 -4.68 33.93
CA GLU A 6 9.10 -4.06 33.55
C GLU A 6 9.77 -4.94 32.48
N ALA A 7 9.26 -4.86 31.24
CA ALA A 7 10.09 -5.15 30.09
C ALA A 7 11.25 -4.14 30.10
N ASN A 8 12.48 -4.59 29.76
CA ASN A 8 13.62 -3.68 29.63
C ASN A 8 13.29 -2.58 28.61
N LYS A 9 12.96 -1.39 29.11
CA LYS A 9 12.50 -0.27 28.29
C LYS A 9 13.65 0.18 27.40
N ASN A 10 13.52 -0.06 26.10
CA ASN A 10 14.45 0.48 25.13
C ASN A 10 13.92 1.83 24.65
N ARG A 11 14.61 2.90 25.03
CA ARG A 11 14.27 4.28 24.65
C ARG A 11 13.99 4.42 23.15
N PHE A 12 14.79 3.77 22.29
CA PHE A 12 14.61 3.87 20.84
C PHE A 12 13.31 3.22 20.34
N ILE A 13 12.85 2.15 21.01
CA ILE A 13 11.60 1.47 20.67
C ILE A 13 10.41 2.29 21.15
N GLU A 14 10.48 2.85 22.36
CA GLU A 14 9.42 3.70 22.90
C GLU A 14 9.27 5.00 22.09
N GLU A 15 10.38 5.66 21.74
CA GLU A 15 10.37 6.85 20.89
C GLU A 15 9.86 6.55 19.48
N TRP A 16 10.26 5.42 18.87
CA TRP A 16 9.77 5.03 17.56
C TRP A 16 8.28 4.69 17.57
N GLY A 17 7.81 3.97 18.59
CA GLY A 17 6.38 3.67 18.78
C GLY A 17 5.57 4.96 18.96
N SER A 18 6.03 5.84 19.84
CA SER A 18 5.40 7.14 20.09
C SER A 18 5.36 8.00 18.82
N ALA A 19 6.42 8.04 18.03
CA ALA A 19 6.45 8.78 16.77
C ALA A 19 5.43 8.25 15.75
N ARG A 20 5.21 6.91 15.70
CA ARG A 20 4.23 6.27 14.81
C ARG A 20 2.80 6.54 15.22
N GLU A 21 2.53 6.50 16.52
CA GLU A 21 1.20 6.79 17.09
C GLU A 21 0.79 8.25 16.93
N ASN A 22 1.73 9.15 16.65
CA ASN A 22 1.49 10.59 16.52
C ASN A 22 1.86 11.12 15.11
N LEU A 23 1.84 10.26 14.09
CA LEU A 23 2.18 10.64 12.71
C LEU A 23 1.24 11.71 12.16
N GLU A 24 -0.03 11.68 12.55
CA GLU A 24 -1.06 12.64 12.15
C GLU A 24 -0.72 14.08 12.56
N HIS A 25 -0.08 14.27 13.72
CA HIS A 25 0.33 15.59 14.19
C HIS A 25 1.51 16.15 13.40
N ASN A 26 2.33 15.26 12.82
CA ASN A 26 3.48 15.62 12.01
C ASN A 26 3.16 15.71 10.51
N PHE A 27 1.98 15.24 10.10
CA PHE A 27 1.57 15.23 8.71
C PHE A 27 1.36 16.67 8.19
N ARG A 28 1.85 16.94 6.98
CA ARG A 28 1.71 18.24 6.32
C ARG A 28 1.31 18.07 4.87
N TRP A 29 0.40 18.92 4.43
CA TRP A 29 0.03 19.03 3.02
C TRP A 29 1.13 19.73 2.23
N THR A 30 2.10 18.94 1.77
CA THR A 30 3.11 19.37 0.81
C THR A 30 2.74 18.91 -0.59
N ARG A 31 3.35 19.50 -1.63
CA ARG A 31 3.13 19.03 -3.02
C ARG A 31 3.44 17.54 -3.20
N ARG A 32 4.48 17.04 -2.51
CA ARG A 32 4.84 15.62 -2.54
C ARG A 32 3.77 14.76 -1.89
N ASN A 33 3.29 15.14 -0.70
CA ASN A 33 2.23 14.39 0.00
C ASN A 33 0.93 14.41 -0.79
N PHE A 34 0.58 15.55 -1.41
CA PHE A 34 -0.60 15.65 -2.26
C PHE A 34 -0.51 14.73 -3.48
N PHE A 35 0.65 14.68 -4.15
CA PHE A 35 0.90 13.74 -5.24
C PHE A 35 0.78 12.28 -4.79
N LEU A 36 1.37 11.93 -3.65
CA LEU A 36 1.31 10.56 -3.11
C LEU A 36 -0.14 10.16 -2.77
N VAL A 37 -0.90 11.04 -2.12
CA VAL A 37 -2.31 10.81 -1.80
C VAL A 37 -3.14 10.64 -3.08
N GLY A 38 -2.92 11.48 -4.10
CA GLY A 38 -3.62 11.34 -5.38
C GLY A 38 -3.26 10.05 -6.13
N LEU A 39 -1.97 9.69 -6.16
CA LEU A 39 -1.49 8.50 -6.86
C LEU A 39 -1.98 7.21 -6.19
N PHE A 40 -1.73 7.06 -4.89
CA PHE A 40 -2.04 5.83 -4.16
C PHE A 40 -3.49 5.78 -3.66
N GLY A 41 -4.09 6.92 -3.33
CA GLY A 41 -5.46 6.99 -2.83
C GLY A 41 -6.53 7.00 -3.93
N ILE A 42 -6.18 7.45 -5.15
CA ILE A 42 -7.16 7.60 -6.24
C ILE A 42 -6.71 6.87 -7.50
N ALA A 43 -5.56 7.23 -8.07
CA ALA A 43 -5.19 6.78 -9.41
C ALA A 43 -5.00 5.25 -9.47
N ILE A 44 -4.25 4.66 -8.53
CA ILE A 44 -4.03 3.20 -8.50
C ILE A 44 -5.35 2.43 -8.30
N PRO A 45 -6.19 2.73 -7.28
CA PRO A 45 -7.47 2.04 -7.12
C PRO A 45 -8.38 2.12 -8.35
N VAL A 46 -8.45 3.28 -9.01
CA VAL A 46 -9.26 3.46 -10.22
C VAL A 46 -8.71 2.64 -11.38
N LEU A 47 -7.39 2.63 -11.59
CA LEU A 47 -6.76 1.82 -12.64
C LEU A 47 -6.99 0.32 -12.42
N VAL A 48 -6.83 -0.14 -11.18
CA VAL A 48 -7.11 -1.53 -10.81
C VAL A 48 -8.57 -1.88 -11.09
N TYR A 49 -9.51 -1.06 -10.59
CA TYR A 49 -10.94 -1.28 -10.81
C TYR A 49 -11.28 -1.33 -12.30
N ARG A 50 -10.86 -0.33 -13.07
CA ARG A 50 -11.18 -0.25 -14.51
C ARG A 50 -10.61 -1.41 -15.29
N GLY A 51 -9.37 -1.82 -15.00
CA GLY A 51 -8.77 -2.91 -15.75
C GLY A 51 -9.38 -4.27 -15.40
N VAL A 52 -9.77 -4.50 -14.13
CA VAL A 52 -10.43 -5.75 -13.72
C VAL A 52 -11.84 -5.79 -14.32
N VAL A 53 -12.61 -4.72 -14.17
CA VAL A 53 -14.02 -4.67 -14.58
C VAL A 53 -14.20 -4.58 -16.09
N SER A 54 -13.36 -3.81 -16.79
CA SER A 54 -13.45 -3.73 -18.27
C SER A 54 -12.91 -4.99 -18.96
N GLY A 55 -12.44 -5.99 -18.20
CA GLY A 55 -11.91 -7.24 -18.74
C GLY A 55 -10.58 -7.09 -19.49
N SER A 56 -9.99 -5.90 -19.54
CA SER A 56 -8.74 -5.64 -20.26
C SER A 56 -7.56 -6.44 -19.69
N TRP A 57 -7.53 -6.66 -18.37
CA TRP A 57 -6.57 -7.58 -17.76
C TRP A 57 -6.94 -9.05 -18.06
N ASN A 58 -8.22 -9.40 -18.11
CA ASN A 58 -8.66 -10.77 -18.38
C ASN A 58 -8.27 -11.21 -19.80
N MET A 59 -8.37 -10.32 -20.80
CA MET A 59 -7.87 -10.55 -22.16
C MET A 59 -6.34 -10.71 -22.19
N PHE A 60 -5.60 -9.95 -21.38
CA PHE A 60 -4.13 -10.06 -21.30
C PHE A 60 -3.70 -11.40 -20.67
N TYR A 61 -4.31 -11.82 -19.57
CA TYR A 61 -4.04 -13.11 -18.92
C TYR A 61 -4.44 -14.31 -19.79
N VAL A 62 -5.57 -14.23 -20.49
CA VAL A 62 -6.02 -15.30 -21.41
C VAL A 62 -5.11 -15.38 -22.65
N ASN A 63 -4.70 -14.26 -23.24
CA ASN A 63 -3.78 -14.28 -24.37
C ASN A 63 -2.39 -14.82 -24.00
N ASP A 64 -1.88 -14.49 -22.81
CA ASP A 64 -0.61 -15.02 -22.30
C ASP A 64 -0.70 -16.55 -22.07
N MET A 65 -1.81 -17.01 -21.47
CA MET A 65 -2.07 -18.44 -21.27
C MET A 65 -2.22 -19.19 -22.60
N LEU A 66 -2.92 -18.61 -23.58
CA LEU A 66 -3.12 -19.22 -24.89
C LEU A 66 -1.82 -19.24 -25.71
N SER A 67 -0.99 -18.20 -25.63
CA SER A 67 0.34 -18.16 -26.25
C SER A 67 1.23 -19.28 -25.71
N SER A 68 1.23 -19.47 -24.39
CA SER A 68 2.01 -20.53 -23.76
C SER A 68 1.51 -21.92 -24.15
N TYR A 69 0.21 -22.12 -24.38
CA TYR A 69 -0.34 -23.38 -24.89
C TYR A 69 0.06 -23.68 -26.34
N SER A 70 0.11 -22.66 -27.21
CA SER A 70 0.51 -22.83 -28.61
C SER A 70 2.00 -23.12 -28.80
N ASP A 71 2.85 -22.72 -27.86
CA ASP A 71 4.30 -23.01 -27.91
C ASP A 71 4.64 -24.46 -27.51
N ILE A 72 3.69 -25.20 -26.93
CA ILE A 72 3.86 -26.58 -26.44
C ILE A 72 3.23 -27.62 -27.39
N SER A 73 2.42 -27.17 -28.36
CA SER A 73 1.77 -28.01 -29.39
C SER A 73 2.55 -28.03 -30.71
#